data_AF-A0A453FMH6-F1
#
_entry.id   AF-A0A453FMH6-F1
#
_cell.length_a   1.000
_cell.length_b   1.000
_cell.length_c   1.000
_cell.angle_alpha   90.00
_cell.angle_beta   90.00
_cell.angle_gamma   90.00
#
_symmetry.space_group_name_H-M   'P 1'
#
loop_
_entity.id
_entity.type
_entity.pdbx_description
1 polymer ?
#
loop_
_entity_poly.entity_id
_entity_poly.type
_entity_poly.pdbx_seq_one_letter_code
_entity_poly.pdbx_strand_id
1 'polypeptide(L)'
;KKPETSMDQRDSIILTPKNVQALRTLFNVAHRLHNILGPSWVLVLETLAALDRTIHSPHASTQEVSASVSRLSRDTSGQYSDFHILSSLNSQLFESSALMNVAAVKSLLSALHQLSSQHISGNSQLSGQQIGSIAFSVERMTSILVNNLHRVESIWDQIAAHHLE
;
A
#
# COMPACT_ATOMS: atom_id res chain seq x y z
N LYS A 1 -21.14 38.90 8.63
CA LYS A 1 -20.37 37.76 9.21
C LYS A 1 -20.19 36.71 8.13
N LYS A 2 -18.99 36.64 7.55
CA LYS A 2 -18.60 35.64 6.54
C LYS A 2 -18.14 34.38 7.31
N PRO A 3 -18.55 33.16 6.95
CA PRO A 3 -17.99 31.97 7.58
C PRO A 3 -16.56 31.81 7.04
N GLU A 4 -15.59 31.91 7.94
CA GLU A 4 -14.21 31.54 7.68
C GLU A 4 -14.18 30.03 7.44
N THR A 5 -14.06 29.65 6.17
CA THR A 5 -13.67 28.29 5.79
C THR A 5 -12.31 28.03 6.41
N SER A 6 -12.30 27.25 7.49
CA SER A 6 -11.10 26.61 8.02
C SER A 6 -10.43 25.88 6.88
N MET A 7 -9.37 26.49 6.32
CA MET A 7 -8.53 25.85 5.33
C MET A 7 -7.92 24.63 6.03
N ASP A 8 -8.39 23.45 5.65
CA ASP A 8 -7.77 22.16 5.93
C ASP A 8 -6.26 22.31 5.73
N GLN A 9 -5.54 22.48 6.83
CA GLN A 9 -4.09 22.45 6.88
C GLN A 9 -3.69 20.98 6.73
N ARG A 10 -3.92 20.42 5.53
CA ARG A 10 -3.46 19.08 5.18
C ARG A 10 -1.97 19.21 4.98
N ASP A 11 -1.22 18.78 5.99
CA ASP A 11 0.24 18.72 5.96
C ASP A 11 0.72 18.11 4.64
N SER A 12 1.57 18.84 3.91
CA SER A 12 2.25 18.28 2.74
C SER A 12 3.09 17.10 3.21
N ILE A 13 2.75 15.90 2.73
CA ILE A 13 3.47 14.68 3.09
C ILE A 13 4.73 14.63 2.25
N ILE A 14 5.89 14.81 2.89
CA ILE A 14 7.19 14.76 2.23
C ILE A 14 7.88 13.44 2.57
N LEU A 15 8.13 12.60 1.55
CA LEU A 15 8.96 11.41 1.73
C LEU A 15 10.44 11.78 1.68
N THR A 16 11.16 11.52 2.77
CA THR A 16 12.62 11.68 2.76
C THR A 16 13.29 10.53 1.98
N PRO A 17 14.54 10.70 1.50
CA PRO A 17 15.28 9.60 0.87
C PRO A 17 15.40 8.36 1.75
N LYS A 18 15.47 8.53 3.07
CA LYS A 18 15.47 7.41 4.03
C LYS A 18 14.13 6.66 4.03
N ASN A 19 12.99 7.37 3.93
CA ASN A 19 11.69 6.72 3.81
C ASN A 19 11.59 5.90 2.52
N VAL A 20 12.01 6.48 1.39
CA VAL A 20 12.03 5.77 0.10
C VAL A 20 12.89 4.51 0.18
N GLN A 21 14.11 4.61 0.71
CA GLN A 21 15.00 3.46 0.83
C GLN A 21 14.45 2.39 1.79
N ALA A 22 13.82 2.80 2.88
CA ALA A 22 13.15 1.89 3.82
C ALA A 22 11.99 1.15 3.15
N LEU A 23 11.16 1.85 2.37
CA LEU A 23 10.06 1.25 1.60
C LEU A 23 10.56 0.28 0.53
N ARG A 24 11.62 0.64 -0.22
CA ARG A 24 12.27 -0.29 -1.17
C ARG A 24 12.77 -1.55 -0.46
N THR A 25 13.35 -1.40 0.72
CA THR A 25 13.82 -2.53 1.54
C THR A 25 12.65 -3.38 2.00
N LEU A 26 11.57 -2.76 2.48
CA LEU A 26 10.35 -3.44 2.90
C LEU A 26 9.74 -4.26 1.76
N PHE A 27 9.61 -3.70 0.56
CA PHE A 27 9.12 -4.44 -0.62
C PHE A 27 9.99 -5.65 -0.93
N ASN A 28 11.32 -5.49 -0.91
CA ASN A 28 12.24 -6.59 -1.19
C ASN A 28 12.14 -7.71 -0.15
N VAL A 29 12.04 -7.36 1.14
CA VAL A 29 11.88 -8.35 2.22
C VAL A 29 10.52 -9.02 2.12
N ALA A 30 9.44 -8.25 1.93
CA ALA A 30 8.09 -8.77 1.81
C ALA A 30 7.97 -9.73 0.61
N HIS A 31 8.53 -9.36 -0.54
CA HIS A 31 8.53 -10.20 -1.72
C HIS A 31 9.35 -11.49 -1.52
N ARG A 32 10.51 -11.44 -0.86
CA ARG A 32 11.32 -12.65 -0.61
C ARG A 32 10.70 -13.59 0.44
N LEU A 33 9.98 -13.04 1.41
CA LEU A 33 9.41 -13.79 2.53
C LEU A 33 7.90 -13.99 2.40
N HIS A 34 7.30 -13.62 1.27
CA HIS A 34 5.85 -13.62 1.04
C HIS A 34 5.15 -14.93 1.43
N ASN A 35 5.81 -16.08 1.27
CA ASN A 35 5.27 -17.39 1.61
C ASN A 35 5.23 -17.74 3.12
N ILE A 36 5.90 -16.95 3.97
CA ILE A 36 6.04 -17.25 5.41
C ILE A 36 5.75 -16.05 6.33
N LEU A 37 5.37 -14.89 5.77
CA LEU A 37 5.12 -13.68 6.56
C LEU A 37 3.99 -13.85 7.61
N GLY A 38 2.96 -14.63 7.29
CA GLY A 38 1.87 -14.93 8.22
C GLY A 38 1.21 -13.66 8.78
N PRO A 39 0.99 -13.56 10.11
CA PRO A 39 0.42 -12.37 10.75
C PRO A 39 1.20 -11.07 10.51
N SER A 40 2.48 -11.15 10.17
CA SER A 40 3.32 -9.96 9.89
C SER A 40 2.83 -9.15 8.69
N TRP A 41 1.98 -9.74 7.84
CA TRP A 41 1.33 -9.03 6.73
C TRP A 41 0.53 -7.81 7.20
N VAL A 42 -0.03 -7.80 8.41
CA VAL A 42 -0.81 -6.66 8.93
C VAL A 42 0.04 -5.39 8.93
N LEU A 43 1.23 -5.43 9.55
CA LEU A 43 2.11 -4.26 9.63
C LEU A 43 2.63 -3.82 8.25
N VAL A 44 2.89 -4.78 7.35
CA VAL A 44 3.25 -4.48 5.96
C VAL A 44 2.12 -3.72 5.29
N LEU A 45 0.89 -4.23 5.36
CA LEU A 45 -0.28 -3.64 4.70
C LEU A 45 -0.67 -2.27 5.28
N GLU A 46 -0.55 -2.07 6.60
CA GLU A 46 -0.74 -0.75 7.22
C GLU A 46 0.24 0.28 6.64
N THR A 47 1.50 -0.12 6.47
CA THR A 47 2.54 0.73 5.87
C THR A 47 2.22 1.02 4.40
N LEU A 48 1.76 0.01 3.64
CA LEU A 48 1.39 0.17 2.24
C LEU A 48 0.12 1.01 2.04
N ALA A 49 -0.86 0.92 2.93
CA ALA A 49 -2.04 1.78 2.91
C ALA A 49 -1.69 3.25 3.16
N ALA A 50 -0.72 3.50 4.06
CA ALA A 50 -0.20 4.85 4.28
C ALA A 50 0.61 5.37 3.06
N LEU A 51 1.40 4.51 2.44
CA LEU A 51 2.11 4.83 1.20
C LEU A 51 1.14 5.15 0.06
N ASP A 52 0.09 4.35 -0.11
CA ASP A 52 -0.91 4.52 -1.18
C ASP A 52 -1.58 5.91 -1.08
N ARG A 53 -2.03 6.29 0.13
CA ARG A 53 -2.54 7.65 0.37
C ARG A 53 -1.51 8.74 0.08
N THR A 54 -0.24 8.47 0.35
CA THR A 54 0.85 9.42 0.08
C THR A 54 1.04 9.59 -1.42
N ILE A 55 1.10 8.51 -2.20
CA ILE A 55 1.27 8.55 -3.66
C ILE A 55 0.10 9.29 -4.34
N HIS A 56 -1.13 9.09 -3.85
CA HIS A 56 -2.33 9.68 -4.42
C HIS A 56 -2.69 11.07 -3.86
N SER A 57 -1.88 11.62 -2.94
CA SER A 57 -2.13 12.94 -2.36
C SER A 57 -1.68 14.06 -3.31
N PRO A 58 -2.53 15.08 -3.59
CA PRO A 58 -2.19 16.20 -4.46
C PRO A 58 -1.07 17.11 -3.91
N HIS A 59 -0.62 16.89 -2.67
CA HIS A 59 0.43 17.66 -2.00
C HIS A 59 1.65 16.79 -1.64
N ALA A 60 1.75 15.59 -2.20
CA ALA A 60 2.90 14.71 -1.94
C ALA A 60 4.11 15.13 -2.76
N SER A 61 5.26 15.16 -2.10
CA SER A 61 6.55 15.44 -2.71
C SER A 61 7.62 14.53 -2.12
N THR A 62 8.66 14.24 -2.89
CA THR A 62 9.87 13.60 -2.38
C THR A 62 10.90 14.69 -2.09
N GLN A 63 11.57 14.62 -0.95
CA GLN A 63 12.65 15.56 -0.64
C GLN A 63 13.87 15.24 -1.52
N GLU A 64 14.10 16.05 -2.55
CA GLU A 64 15.34 15.96 -3.32
C GLU A 64 16.49 16.55 -2.50
N VAL A 65 17.48 15.71 -2.16
CA VAL A 65 18.73 16.21 -1.58
C VAL A 65 19.55 16.77 -2.74
N SER A 66 19.72 18.09 -2.77
CA SER A 66 20.75 18.75 -3.58
C SER A 66 22.11 18.36 -3.03
N ALA A 67 22.55 17.13 -3.31
CA ALA A 67 23.90 16.70 -3.04
C ALA A 67 24.79 17.36 -4.10
N SER A 68 25.52 18.40 -3.69
CA SER A 68 26.64 18.97 -4.42
C SER A 68 27.80 17.97 -4.48
N VAL A 69 27.63 16.90 -5.26
CA VAL A 69 28.71 15.98 -5.62
C VAL A 69 28.74 15.81 -7.12
N SER A 70 29.95 15.98 -7.65
CA SER A 70 30.33 16.16 -9.04
C SER A 70 29.66 15.20 -10.03
N ARG A 71 29.28 15.76 -11.18
CA ARG A 71 28.71 15.07 -12.34
C ARG A 71 29.70 14.06 -12.92
N LEU A 72 29.38 12.76 -12.87
CA LEU A 72 29.72 11.80 -13.92
C LEU A 72 28.63 10.71 -13.93
N SER A 73 28.12 10.38 -15.12
CA SER A 73 26.96 9.51 -15.41
C SER A 73 25.59 10.17 -15.18
N ARG A 74 25.32 11.18 -16.01
CA ARG A 74 23.96 11.50 -16.46
C ARG A 74 23.60 10.44 -17.51
N ASP A 75 23.28 9.23 -17.06
CA ASP A 75 22.74 8.18 -17.91
C ASP A 75 21.27 7.96 -17.52
N THR A 76 20.38 8.42 -18.40
CA THR A 76 18.98 7.97 -18.66
C THR A 76 17.98 7.79 -17.50
N SER A 77 18.33 8.05 -16.24
CA SER A 77 17.53 7.75 -15.04
C SER A 77 16.54 8.85 -14.59
N GLY A 78 16.50 9.99 -15.29
CA GLY A 78 15.71 11.16 -14.91
C GLY A 78 14.21 11.12 -15.25
N GLN A 79 13.59 9.95 -15.46
CA GLN A 79 12.17 9.87 -15.87
C GLN A 79 11.24 9.10 -14.92
N TYR A 80 11.76 8.40 -13.90
CA TYR A 80 10.90 7.79 -12.89
C TYR A 80 11.04 8.53 -11.57
N SER A 81 10.00 9.25 -11.16
CA SER A 81 9.91 9.76 -9.79
C SER A 81 9.95 8.57 -8.82
N ASP A 82 10.50 8.77 -7.61
CA ASP A 82 10.49 7.72 -6.57
C ASP A 82 9.08 7.17 -6.32
N PHE A 83 8.05 8.01 -6.49
CA PHE A 83 6.66 7.59 -6.44
C PHE A 83 6.28 6.58 -7.53
N HIS A 84 6.75 6.73 -8.78
CA HIS A 84 6.52 5.73 -9.82
C HIS A 84 7.16 4.39 -9.48
N ILE A 85 8.39 4.41 -8.94
CA ILE A 85 9.09 3.18 -8.54
C ILE A 85 8.33 2.49 -7.40
N LEU A 86 7.95 3.24 -6.36
CA LEU A 86 7.21 2.70 -5.22
C LEU A 86 5.83 2.19 -5.62
N SER A 87 5.12 2.89 -6.50
CA SER A 87 3.83 2.45 -7.05
C SER A 87 3.97 1.15 -7.85
N SER A 88 5.02 1.03 -8.69
CA SER A 88 5.31 -0.18 -9.44
C SER A 88 5.63 -1.37 -8.52
N LEU A 89 6.49 -1.17 -7.51
CA LEU A 89 6.80 -2.20 -6.51
C LEU A 89 5.56 -2.65 -5.72
N ASN A 90 4.68 -1.70 -5.39
CA ASN A 90 3.43 -1.98 -4.70
C ASN A 90 2.54 -2.90 -5.55
N SER A 91 2.30 -2.56 -6.81
CA SER A 91 1.52 -3.39 -7.73
C SER A 91 2.15 -4.77 -7.94
N GLN A 92 3.47 -4.82 -8.16
CA GLN A 92 4.20 -6.07 -8.38
C GLN A 92 4.09 -7.02 -7.18
N LEU A 93 4.06 -6.51 -5.95
CA LEU A 93 3.89 -7.32 -4.75
C LEU A 93 2.57 -8.12 -4.80
N PHE A 94 1.46 -7.47 -5.14
CA PHE A 94 0.15 -8.13 -5.22
C PHE A 94 -0.01 -9.00 -6.46
N GLU A 95 0.57 -8.62 -7.60
CA GLU A 95 0.63 -9.45 -8.80
C GLU A 95 1.39 -10.76 -8.54
N SER A 96 2.49 -10.68 -7.78
CA SER A 96 3.30 -11.84 -7.38
C SER A 96 2.56 -12.84 -6.46
N SER A 97 1.35 -12.50 -6.00
CA SER A 97 0.52 -13.43 -5.23
C SER A 97 0.15 -14.70 -6.00
N ALA A 98 0.15 -14.66 -7.34
CA ALA A 98 -0.02 -15.85 -8.17
C ALA A 98 1.05 -16.93 -7.89
N LEU A 99 2.25 -16.52 -7.45
CA LEU A 99 3.39 -17.41 -7.14
C LEU A 99 3.45 -17.84 -5.67
N MET A 100 2.61 -17.26 -4.81
CA MET A 100 2.55 -17.63 -3.39
C MET A 100 1.91 -19.01 -3.23
N ASN A 101 2.17 -19.71 -2.12
CA ASN A 101 1.39 -20.88 -1.73
C ASN A 101 -0.02 -20.46 -1.25
N VAL A 102 -0.97 -21.40 -1.26
CA VAL A 102 -2.37 -21.10 -0.91
C VAL A 102 -2.50 -20.55 0.51
N ALA A 103 -1.77 -21.13 1.47
CA ALA A 103 -1.81 -20.69 2.87
C ALA A 103 -1.36 -19.23 3.05
N ALA A 104 -0.32 -18.82 2.32
CA ALA A 104 0.19 -17.46 2.34
C ALA A 104 -0.78 -16.47 1.69
N VAL A 105 -1.44 -16.85 0.58
CA VAL A 105 -2.52 -16.02 -0.01
C VAL A 105 -3.68 -15.86 0.97
N LYS A 106 -4.11 -16.93 1.65
CA LYS A 106 -5.13 -16.84 2.69
C LYS A 106 -4.71 -15.91 3.83
N SER A 107 -3.46 -16.01 4.29
CA SER A 107 -2.94 -15.12 5.32
C SER A 107 -2.91 -13.66 4.88
N LEU A 108 -2.55 -13.39 3.62
CA LEU A 108 -2.54 -12.04 3.05
C LEU A 108 -3.96 -11.47 2.96
N LEU A 109 -4.93 -12.26 2.47
CA LEU A 109 -6.34 -11.89 2.41
C LEU A 109 -6.93 -11.63 3.80
N SER A 110 -6.63 -12.49 4.78
CA SER A 110 -7.07 -12.30 6.17
C SER A 110 -6.50 -11.01 6.78
N ALA A 111 -5.24 -10.66 6.48
CA ALA A 111 -4.65 -9.41 6.94
C ALA A 111 -5.30 -8.18 6.28
N LEU A 112 -5.67 -8.25 4.99
CA LEU A 112 -6.43 -7.19 4.31
C LEU A 112 -7.84 -7.03 4.88
N HIS A 113 -8.51 -8.14 5.20
CA HIS A 113 -9.79 -8.13 5.90
C HIS A 113 -9.65 -7.40 7.24
N GLN A 114 -8.69 -7.80 8.08
CA GLN A 114 -8.44 -7.18 9.38
C GLN A 114 -8.19 -5.67 9.26
N LEU A 115 -7.39 -5.25 8.27
CA LEU A 115 -7.14 -3.83 8.02
C LEU A 115 -8.44 -3.08 7.67
N SER A 116 -9.32 -3.69 6.87
CA SER A 116 -10.61 -3.12 6.50
C SER A 116 -11.56 -3.02 7.71
N SER A 117 -11.73 -4.10 8.48
CA SER A 117 -12.69 -4.17 9.58
C SER A 117 -12.32 -3.30 10.78
N GLN A 118 -11.02 -3.12 11.06
CA GLN A 118 -10.52 -2.18 12.07
C GLN A 118 -10.98 -0.74 11.83
N HIS A 119 -11.15 -0.35 10.57
CA HIS A 119 -11.57 0.99 10.20
C HIS A 119 -13.09 1.15 10.10
N ILE A 120 -13.85 0.06 9.98
CA ILE A 120 -15.32 0.07 9.93
C ILE A 120 -15.94 0.10 11.34
N SER A 121 -15.31 -0.56 12.31
CA SER A 121 -15.88 -0.81 13.65
C SER A 121 -15.84 0.39 14.62
N GLY A 122 -15.49 1.59 14.14
CA GLY A 122 -15.45 2.83 14.93
C GLY A 122 -16.68 3.70 14.71
N ASN A 123 -17.52 3.86 15.75
CA ASN A 123 -18.75 4.64 15.70
C ASN A 123 -18.56 6.11 15.23
N SER A 124 -19.52 6.56 14.42
CA SER A 124 -19.88 7.96 14.13
C SER A 124 -18.88 8.74 13.24
N GLN A 125 -19.05 8.58 11.92
CA GLN A 125 -18.30 9.22 10.82
C GLN A 125 -16.90 8.65 10.56
N LEU A 126 -16.78 7.91 9.45
CA LEU A 126 -15.50 7.48 8.92
C LEU A 126 -14.68 8.71 8.51
N SER A 127 -13.44 8.80 9.00
CA SER A 127 -12.49 9.81 8.54
C SER A 127 -12.04 9.50 7.10
N GLY A 128 -11.60 10.52 6.36
CA GLY A 128 -11.06 10.30 5.01
C GLY A 128 -9.88 9.31 4.96
N GLN A 129 -9.11 9.23 6.06
CA GLN A 129 -8.03 8.27 6.21
C GLN A 129 -8.55 6.82 6.35
N GLN A 130 -9.60 6.61 7.13
CA GLN A 130 -10.25 5.31 7.29
C GLN A 130 -10.86 4.83 5.98
N ILE A 131 -11.56 5.71 5.26
CA ILE A 131 -12.13 5.42 3.94
C ILE A 131 -11.02 5.02 2.96
N GLY A 132 -9.89 5.73 2.95
CA GLY A 132 -8.74 5.40 2.12
C GLY A 132 -8.13 4.02 2.42
N SER A 133 -8.01 3.64 3.70
CA SER A 133 -7.54 2.30 4.08
C SER A 133 -8.51 1.18 3.66
N ILE A 134 -9.82 1.41 3.76
CA ILE A 134 -10.84 0.45 3.33
C ILE A 134 -10.78 0.29 1.80
N ALA A 135 -10.75 1.39 1.06
CA ALA A 135 -10.63 1.38 -0.40
C ALA A 135 -9.36 0.65 -0.87
N PHE A 136 -8.22 0.97 -0.25
CA PHE A 136 -6.96 0.25 -0.48
C PHE A 136 -7.14 -1.26 -0.26
N SER A 137 -7.74 -1.66 0.86
CA SER A 137 -7.90 -3.08 1.19
C SER A 137 -8.73 -3.82 0.15
N VAL A 138 -9.88 -3.26 -0.24
CA VAL A 138 -10.78 -3.84 -1.24
C VAL A 138 -10.12 -3.92 -2.63
N GLU A 139 -9.41 -2.88 -3.04
CA GLU A 139 -8.69 -2.87 -4.31
C GLU A 139 -7.60 -3.96 -4.36
N ARG A 140 -6.83 -4.11 -3.27
CA ARG A 140 -5.80 -5.14 -3.19
C ARG A 140 -6.38 -6.55 -3.10
N MET A 141 -7.50 -6.75 -2.41
CA MET A 141 -8.23 -8.03 -2.42
C MET A 141 -8.68 -8.39 -3.85
N THR A 142 -9.19 -7.42 -4.59
CA THR A 142 -9.59 -7.59 -6.00
C THR A 142 -8.39 -7.95 -6.88
N SER A 143 -7.25 -7.26 -6.71
CA SER A 143 -6.01 -7.58 -7.43
C SER A 143 -5.52 -9.00 -7.14
N ILE A 144 -5.52 -9.43 -5.87
CA ILE A 144 -5.14 -10.80 -5.50
C ILE A 144 -6.09 -11.82 -6.12
N LEU A 145 -7.40 -11.58 -6.07
CA LEU A 145 -8.41 -12.46 -6.67
C LEU A 145 -8.15 -12.68 -8.17
N VAL A 146 -7.97 -11.61 -8.93
CA VAL A 146 -7.72 -11.68 -10.37
C VAL A 146 -6.45 -12.48 -10.68
N ASN A 147 -5.38 -12.28 -9.91
CA ASN A 147 -4.12 -13.00 -10.09
C ASN A 147 -4.17 -14.47 -9.63
N ASN A 148 -5.19 -14.85 -8.85
CA ASN A 148 -5.34 -16.20 -8.29
C ASN A 148 -6.56 -16.96 -8.82
N LEU A 149 -7.16 -16.53 -9.94
CA LEU A 149 -8.33 -17.19 -10.53
C LEU A 149 -8.13 -18.68 -10.81
N HIS A 150 -6.90 -19.08 -11.17
CA HIS A 150 -6.53 -20.48 -11.41
C HIS A 150 -6.71 -21.41 -10.20
N ARG A 151 -6.90 -20.86 -9.01
CA ARG A 151 -7.07 -21.59 -7.73
C ARG A 151 -8.14 -20.98 -6.84
N VAL A 152 -9.11 -20.28 -7.45
CA VAL A 152 -10.14 -19.51 -6.74
C VAL A 152 -10.90 -20.36 -5.71
N GLU A 153 -11.22 -21.61 -6.03
CA GLU A 153 -11.92 -22.54 -5.12
C GLU A 153 -11.18 -22.72 -3.79
N SER A 154 -9.85 -22.72 -3.83
CA SER A 154 -9.03 -22.90 -2.63
C SER A 154 -8.95 -21.67 -1.73
N ILE A 155 -9.28 -20.48 -2.24
CA ILE A 155 -9.18 -19.20 -1.52
C ILE A 155 -10.54 -18.52 -1.28
N TRP A 156 -11.60 -19.00 -1.93
CA TRP A 156 -12.93 -18.39 -1.93
C TRP A 156 -13.51 -18.16 -0.54
N ASP A 157 -13.24 -19.07 0.40
CA ASP A 157 -13.67 -18.98 1.81
C ASP A 157 -13.24 -17.65 2.46
N GLN A 158 -12.03 -17.19 2.18
CA GLN A 158 -11.49 -15.95 2.76
C GLN A 158 -12.16 -14.70 2.19
N ILE A 159 -12.53 -14.72 0.90
CA ILE A 159 -13.21 -13.59 0.26
C ILE A 159 -14.68 -13.53 0.64
N ALA A 160 -15.36 -14.67 0.64
CA ALA A 160 -16.76 -14.74 1.05
C ALA A 160 -16.94 -14.24 2.50
N ALA A 161 -16.02 -14.57 3.40
CA ALA A 161 -16.02 -14.07 4.78
C ALA A 161 -15.98 -12.54 4.87
N HIS A 162 -15.28 -11.86 3.96
CA HIS A 162 -15.19 -10.40 3.92
C HIS A 162 -16.46 -9.71 3.39
N HIS A 163 -17.14 -10.32 2.42
CA HIS A 163 -18.38 -9.77 1.84
C HIS A 163 -19.65 -10.01 2.69
N LEU A 164 -19.59 -10.92 3.66
CA LEU A 164 -20.71 -11.30 4.52
C LEU A 164 -20.76 -10.49 5.84
N GLU A 165 -19.74 -9.66 6.12
CA GLU A 165 -19.72 -8.64 7.19
C GLU A 165 -20.25 -7.29 6.68
#